data_AF-A0A0G2YJK4-F1
#
_entry.id   AF-A0A0G2YJK4-F1
#
_cell.length_a   1.000
_cell.length_b   1.000
_cell.length_c   1.000
_cell.angle_alpha   90.00
_cell.angle_beta   90.00
_cell.angle_gamma   90.00
#
_symmetry.space_group_name_H-M   'P 1'
#
loop_
_entity.id
_entity.type
_entity.pdbx_description
1 polymer ?
#
loop_
_entity_poly.entity_id
_entity_poly.type
_entity_poly.pdbx_seq_one_letter_code
_entity_poly.pdbx_strand_id
1 'polypeptide(L)'
;MKTRDNILVLLYEKGELSKEEIADILRQEVDEIKALLKGLEREGLVIQKEKGLIFKKKVYGLTPSGLEEAKKAKEDLENKANKLIEAIQNGDYSQIQSFENYIPLMLALSMIDMMMLQGLMFDMFQF
;
A
#
# COMPACT_ATOMS: atom_id res chain seq x y z
N MET A 1 10.46 -0.38 2.73
CA MET A 1 9.28 -1.11 3.23
C MET A 1 8.92 -2.17 2.19
N LYS A 2 8.64 -3.40 2.61
CA LYS A 2 8.44 -4.53 1.69
C LYS A 2 6.98 -4.59 1.24
N THR A 3 6.68 -5.22 0.10
CA THR A 3 5.30 -5.40 -0.41
C THR A 3 4.36 -6.02 0.64
N ARG A 4 4.88 -6.90 1.52
CA ARG A 4 4.11 -7.44 2.65
C ARG A 4 3.58 -6.37 3.61
N ASP A 5 4.35 -5.31 3.86
CA ASP A 5 3.97 -4.24 4.78
C ASP A 5 2.89 -3.37 4.13
N ASN A 6 3.00 -3.13 2.81
CA ASN A 6 1.96 -2.47 2.01
C ASN A 6 0.61 -3.20 2.14
N ILE A 7 0.61 -4.54 2.11
CA ILE A 7 -0.61 -5.35 2.29
C ILE A 7 -1.20 -5.12 3.69
N LEU A 8 -0.37 -5.13 4.74
CA LEU A 8 -0.82 -4.91 6.11
C LEU A 8 -1.46 -3.52 6.28
N VAL A 9 -0.83 -2.47 5.73
CA VAL A 9 -1.37 -1.11 5.74
C VAL A 9 -2.71 -1.04 5.00
N LEU A 10 -2.82 -1.67 3.83
CA LEU A 10 -4.10 -1.70 3.10
C LEU A 10 -5.22 -2.36 3.88
N LEU A 11 -4.95 -3.51 4.50
CA LEU A 11 -5.93 -4.23 5.31
C LEU A 11 -6.30 -3.45 6.59
N TYR A 12 -5.39 -2.63 7.10
CA TYR A 12 -5.66 -1.75 8.24
C TYR A 12 -6.61 -0.61 7.85
N GLU A 13 -6.34 0.07 6.73
CA GLU A 13 -7.09 1.26 6.31
C GLU A 13 -8.41 0.94 5.62
N LYS A 14 -8.44 -0.11 4.80
CA LYS A 14 -9.62 -0.48 4.00
C LYS A 14 -10.40 -1.67 4.57
N GLY A 15 -9.90 -2.28 5.64
CA GLY A 15 -10.48 -3.47 6.23
C GLY A 15 -10.24 -4.72 5.39
N GLU A 16 -11.24 -5.61 5.33
CA GLU A 16 -11.07 -6.90 4.67
C GLU A 16 -11.09 -6.78 3.14
N LEU A 17 -10.03 -7.29 2.48
CA LEU A 17 -9.87 -7.25 1.03
C LEU A 17 -9.55 -8.63 0.47
N SER A 18 -9.95 -8.88 -0.77
CA SER A 18 -9.47 -10.02 -1.56
C SER A 18 -8.06 -9.78 -2.11
N LYS A 19 -7.40 -10.86 -2.50
CA LYS A 19 -6.08 -10.80 -3.15
C LYS A 19 -6.13 -10.01 -4.46
N GLU A 20 -7.23 -10.08 -5.19
CA GLU A 20 -7.43 -9.33 -6.44
C GLU A 20 -7.52 -7.82 -6.17
N GLU A 21 -8.27 -7.41 -5.14
CA GLU A 21 -8.36 -5.99 -4.73
C GLU A 21 -7.01 -5.46 -4.26
N ILE A 22 -6.25 -6.25 -3.48
CA ILE A 22 -4.92 -5.87 -3.03
C ILE A 22 -3.95 -5.73 -4.22
N ALA A 23 -3.97 -6.68 -5.15
CA ALA A 23 -3.13 -6.69 -6.34
C ALA A 23 -3.37 -5.48 -7.23
N ASP A 24 -4.64 -5.14 -7.47
CA ASP A 24 -5.05 -3.98 -8.25
C ASP A 24 -4.54 -2.67 -7.63
N ILE A 25 -4.75 -2.48 -6.32
CA ILE A 25 -4.32 -1.27 -5.61
C ILE A 25 -2.80 -1.13 -5.61
N LEU A 26 -2.07 -2.22 -5.36
CA LEU A 26 -0.61 -2.21 -5.31
C LEU A 26 0.05 -2.27 -6.68
N ARG A 27 -0.73 -2.45 -7.76
CA ARG A 27 -0.22 -2.71 -9.11
C ARG A 27 0.79 -3.86 -9.13
N GLN A 28 0.39 -4.99 -8.56
CA GLN A 28 1.20 -6.21 -8.45
C GLN A 28 0.45 -7.40 -9.04
N GLU A 29 1.17 -8.46 -9.36
CA GLU A 29 0.57 -9.70 -9.86
C GLU A 29 -0.23 -10.43 -8.77
N VAL A 30 -1.41 -10.95 -9.13
CA VAL A 30 -2.30 -11.63 -8.18
C VAL A 30 -1.63 -12.85 -7.54
N ASP A 31 -0.82 -13.59 -8.29
CA ASP A 31 -0.11 -14.76 -7.77
C ASP A 31 1.01 -14.39 -6.79
N GLU A 32 1.65 -13.23 -6.96
CA GLU A 32 2.62 -12.69 -6.00
C GLU A 32 1.93 -12.31 -4.68
N ILE A 33 0.83 -11.56 -4.77
CA ILE A 33 0.03 -11.19 -3.59
C ILE A 33 -0.48 -12.43 -2.86
N LYS A 34 -0.94 -13.44 -3.60
CA LYS A 34 -1.37 -14.73 -3.03
C LYS A 34 -0.23 -15.43 -2.29
N ALA A 35 0.99 -15.40 -2.81
CA ALA A 35 2.15 -15.99 -2.13
C ALA A 35 2.51 -15.23 -0.84
N LEU A 36 2.47 -13.89 -0.88
CA LEU A 36 2.72 -13.03 0.27
C LEU A 36 1.66 -13.22 1.37
N LEU A 37 0.38 -13.27 1.01
CA LEU A 37 -0.73 -13.51 1.95
C LEU A 37 -0.59 -14.86 2.66
N LYS A 38 -0.20 -15.92 1.93
CA LYS A 38 0.12 -17.22 2.56
C LYS A 38 1.30 -17.14 3.54
N GLY A 39 2.25 -16.24 3.31
CA GLY A 39 3.32 -15.97 4.28
C GLY A 39 2.77 -15.29 5.53
N LEU A 40 2.01 -14.20 5.35
CA LEU A 40 1.39 -13.44 6.43
C LEU A 40 0.41 -14.27 7.28
N GLU A 41 -0.33 -15.20 6.67
CA GLU A 41 -1.18 -16.14 7.40
C GLU A 41 -0.37 -17.12 8.24
N ARG A 42 0.73 -17.68 7.70
CA ARG A 42 1.62 -18.58 8.46
C ARG A 42 2.29 -17.88 9.64
N GLU A 43 2.54 -16.58 9.50
CA GLU A 43 3.06 -15.72 10.57
C GLU A 43 1.96 -15.25 11.55
N GLY A 44 0.70 -15.56 11.28
CA GLY A 44 -0.43 -15.19 12.13
C GLY A 44 -0.76 -13.70 12.11
N LEU A 45 -0.36 -12.96 11.07
CA LEU A 45 -0.64 -11.51 10.91
C LEU A 45 -1.94 -11.27 10.14
N VAL A 46 -2.33 -12.21 9.29
CA VAL A 46 -3.54 -12.13 8.46
C VAL A 46 -4.35 -13.40 8.65
N ILE A 47 -5.67 -13.29 8.50
CA ILE A 47 -6.60 -14.41 8.49
C ILE A 47 -7.50 -14.36 7.25
N GLN A 48 -7.59 -15.46 6.51
CA GLN A 48 -8.56 -15.62 5.42
C GLN A 48 -9.97 -15.90 5.97
N LYS A 49 -10.97 -15.23 5.41
CA LYS A 49 -12.39 -15.42 5.68
C LYS A 49 -13.16 -15.61 4.36
N GLU A 50 -14.34 -16.20 4.45
CA GLU A 50 -15.30 -16.24 3.35
C GLU A 50 -16.40 -15.19 3.60
N LYS A 51 -16.66 -14.33 2.62
CA LYS A 51 -17.74 -13.32 2.66
C LYS A 51 -18.72 -13.53 1.52
N GLY A 52 -19.99 -13.23 1.76
CA GLY A 52 -21.07 -13.31 0.75
C GLY A 52 -22.06 -14.44 1.04
N LEU A 53 -23.34 -14.19 0.71
CA LEU A 53 -24.46 -15.11 1.02
C LEU A 53 -24.76 -16.12 -0.09
N ILE A 54 -24.53 -15.75 -1.36
CA ILE A 54 -24.85 -16.57 -2.54
C ILE A 54 -23.56 -17.01 -3.25
N PHE A 55 -22.64 -16.08 -3.48
CA PHE A 55 -21.28 -16.36 -3.95
C PHE A 55 -20.29 -15.98 -2.86
N LYS A 56 -19.64 -16.99 -2.28
CA LYS A 56 -18.62 -16.77 -1.27
C LYS A 56 -17.31 -16.33 -1.92
N LYS A 57 -16.84 -15.13 -1.56
CA LYS A 57 -15.53 -14.57 -1.94
C LYS A 57 -14.54 -14.76 -0.80
N LYS A 58 -13.31 -15.15 -1.13
CA LYS A 58 -12.20 -15.19 -0.17
C LYS A 58 -11.67 -13.79 0.05
N VAL A 59 -11.64 -13.36 1.31
CA VAL A 59 -11.07 -12.08 1.74
C VAL A 59 -10.09 -12.32 2.87
N TYR A 60 -9.24 -11.34 3.12
CA TYR A 60 -8.20 -11.36 4.13
C TYR A 60 -8.42 -10.18 5.06
N GLY A 61 -8.24 -10.41 6.36
CA GLY A 61 -8.29 -9.37 7.38
C GLY A 61 -7.13 -9.50 8.35
N LEU A 62 -6.85 -8.46 9.12
CA LEU A 62 -5.80 -8.49 10.13
C LEU A 62 -6.21 -9.31 11.35
N THR A 63 -5.25 -10.02 11.91
CA THR A 63 -5.32 -10.54 13.28
C THR A 63 -4.94 -9.43 14.28
N PRO A 64 -5.05 -9.65 15.60
CA PRO A 64 -4.56 -8.69 16.59
C PRO A 64 -3.08 -8.34 16.42
N SER A 65 -2.21 -9.33 16.19
CA SER A 65 -0.79 -9.10 15.91
C SER A 65 -0.57 -8.40 14.57
N GLY A 66 -1.35 -8.75 13.55
CA GLY A 66 -1.35 -8.04 12.27
C GLY A 66 -1.69 -6.55 12.40
N LEU A 67 -2.62 -6.21 13.30
CA LEU A 67 -2.99 -4.83 13.58
C LEU A 67 -1.82 -4.01 14.14
N GLU A 68 -1.05 -4.60 15.06
CA GLU A 68 0.14 -3.95 15.64
C GLU A 68 1.22 -3.72 14.59
N GLU A 69 1.51 -4.71 13.75
CA GLU A 69 2.48 -4.57 12.67
C GLU A 69 2.02 -3.60 11.58
N ALA A 70 0.73 -3.60 11.24
CA ALA A 70 0.18 -2.67 10.28
C ALA A 70 0.29 -1.21 10.74
N LYS A 71 0.12 -0.93 12.05
CA LYS A 71 0.30 0.42 12.59
C LYS A 71 1.73 0.92 12.42
N LYS A 72 2.73 0.09 12.75
CA LYS A 72 4.15 0.44 12.56
C LYS A 72 4.47 0.68 11.08
N ALA A 73 3.94 -0.19 10.20
CA ALA A 73 4.11 -0.03 8.76
C ALA A 73 3.43 1.25 8.22
N LYS A 74 2.26 1.62 8.78
CA LYS A 74 1.56 2.85 8.42
C LYS A 74 2.36 4.08 8.82
N GLU A 75 2.90 4.13 10.03
CA GLU A 75 3.77 5.23 10.48
C GLU A 75 5.01 5.36 9.57
N ASP A 76 5.63 4.25 9.18
CA ASP A 76 6.76 4.23 8.24
C ASP A 76 6.35 4.70 6.82
N LEU A 77 5.11 4.44 6.39
CA LEU A 77 4.57 4.94 5.13
C LEU A 77 4.31 6.46 5.18
N GLU A 78 3.69 6.95 6.25
CA GLU A 78 3.42 8.38 6.46
C GLU A 78 4.72 9.18 6.47
N ASN A 79 5.75 8.67 7.15
CA ASN A 79 7.08 9.29 7.14
C ASN A 79 7.69 9.35 5.73
N LYS A 80 7.45 8.34 4.88
CA LYS A 80 7.90 8.39 3.48
C LYS A 80 7.07 9.37 2.65
N ALA A 81 5.76 9.45 2.88
CA ALA A 81 4.89 10.38 2.17
C ALA A 81 5.31 11.83 2.45
N ASN A 82 5.59 12.15 3.73
CA ASN A 82 6.09 13.47 4.12
C ASN A 82 7.42 13.81 3.44
N LYS A 83 8.37 12.86 3.40
CA LYS A 83 9.65 13.06 2.69
C LYS A 83 9.47 13.26 1.19
N LEU A 84 8.54 12.54 0.56
CA LEU A 84 8.23 12.74 -0.85
C LEU A 84 7.65 14.13 -1.09
N ILE A 85 6.72 14.57 -0.26
CA ILE A 85 6.12 15.92 -0.35
C ILE A 85 7.21 16.99 -0.20
N GLU A 86 8.10 16.86 0.79
CA GLU A 86 9.24 17.77 0.99
C GLU A 86 10.17 17.80 -0.23
N ALA A 87 10.49 16.64 -0.81
CA ALA A 87 11.33 16.56 -2.01
C ALA A 87 10.70 17.28 -3.21
N ILE A 88 9.38 17.11 -3.41
CA ILE A 88 8.63 17.81 -4.47
C ILE A 88 8.65 19.32 -4.25
N GLN A 89 8.37 19.78 -3.03
CA GLN A 89 8.31 21.20 -2.69
C GLN A 89 9.66 21.90 -2.84
N ASN A 90 10.75 21.19 -2.57
CA ASN A 90 12.11 21.71 -2.69
C ASN A 90 12.71 21.56 -4.10
N GLY A 91 11.98 20.93 -5.03
CA GLY A 91 12.48 20.61 -6.38
C GLY A 91 13.61 19.58 -6.40
N ASP A 92 13.79 18.79 -5.33
CA ASP A 92 14.79 17.71 -5.27
C ASP A 92 14.21 16.41 -5.84
N TYR A 93 14.06 16.40 -7.17
CA TYR A 93 13.48 15.26 -7.88
C TYR A 93 14.39 14.02 -7.90
N SER A 94 15.65 14.14 -7.47
CA SER A 94 16.62 13.03 -7.44
C SER A 94 16.19 11.89 -6.50
N GLN A 95 15.45 12.22 -5.45
CA GLN A 95 15.03 11.27 -4.42
C GLN A 95 13.72 10.55 -4.77
N ILE A 96 13.00 10.98 -5.81
CA ILE A 96 11.63 10.51 -6.11
C ILE A 96 11.58 9.07 -6.55
N GLN A 97 12.59 8.62 -7.31
CA GLN A 97 12.68 7.22 -7.74
C GLN A 97 12.69 6.26 -6.54
N SER A 98 13.24 6.68 -5.40
CA SER A 98 13.23 5.89 -4.16
C SER A 98 11.83 5.64 -3.59
N PHE A 99 10.83 6.42 -4.04
CA PHE A 99 9.45 6.34 -3.57
C PHE A 99 8.48 5.68 -4.55
N GLU A 100 8.92 5.35 -5.77
CA GLU A 100 8.06 4.86 -6.88
C GLU A 100 7.12 3.73 -6.44
N ASN A 101 7.65 2.74 -5.71
CA ASN A 101 6.89 1.57 -5.24
C ASN A 101 5.86 1.88 -4.14
N TYR A 102 5.89 3.08 -3.56
CA TYR A 102 4.94 3.50 -2.53
C TYR A 102 3.89 4.48 -3.07
N ILE A 103 4.14 5.14 -4.21
CA ILE A 103 3.23 6.12 -4.80
C ILE A 103 1.81 5.55 -5.00
N PRO A 104 1.62 4.34 -5.58
CA PRO A 104 0.28 3.78 -5.73
C PRO A 104 -0.48 3.66 -4.41
N LEU A 105 0.21 3.21 -3.36
CA LEU A 105 -0.37 3.05 -2.03
C LEU A 105 -0.66 4.41 -1.38
N MET A 106 0.27 5.36 -1.44
CA MET A 106 0.09 6.71 -0.89
C MET A 106 -1.10 7.42 -1.54
N LEU A 107 -1.27 7.28 -2.86
CA LEU A 107 -2.46 7.78 -3.57
C LEU A 107 -3.75 7.08 -3.13
N ALA A 108 -3.73 5.75 -3.04
CA ALA A 108 -4.90 4.97 -2.64
C ALA A 108 -5.39 5.27 -1.21
N LEU A 109 -4.51 5.87 -0.39
CA LEU A 109 -4.76 6.31 0.98
C LEU A 109 -4.85 7.83 1.12
N SER A 110 -4.84 8.58 0.00
CA SER A 110 -4.89 10.05 -0.02
C SER A 110 -3.79 10.75 0.79
N MET A 111 -2.64 10.11 0.98
CA MET A 111 -1.46 10.70 1.63
C MET A 111 -0.74 11.69 0.70
N ILE A 112 -0.86 11.45 -0.60
CA ILE A 112 -0.48 12.38 -1.66
C ILE A 112 -1.67 12.51 -2.62
N ASP A 113 -1.80 13.67 -3.27
CA ASP A 113 -2.86 13.91 -4.24
C ASP A 113 -2.34 13.90 -5.69
N MET A 114 -3.27 13.73 -6.62
CA MET A 114 -2.97 13.69 -8.05
C MET A 114 -2.48 15.03 -8.60
N MET A 115 -2.82 16.16 -7.97
CA MET A 115 -2.36 17.47 -8.43
C MET A 115 -0.87 17.65 -8.13
N MET A 116 -0.40 17.19 -6.98
CA MET A 116 1.04 17.15 -6.66
C MET A 116 1.81 16.31 -7.69
N LEU A 117 1.29 15.15 -8.09
CA LEU A 117 1.93 14.32 -9.11
C LEU A 117 1.89 14.94 -10.51
N GLN A 118 0.82 15.66 -10.85
CA GLN A 118 0.76 16.40 -12.12
C GLN A 118 1.78 17.54 -12.15
N GLY A 119 1.90 18.30 -11.05
CA GLY A 119 2.91 19.35 -10.90
C GLY A 119 4.31 18.78 -11.05
N LEU A 120 4.60 17.67 -10.35
CA LEU A 120 5.85 16.94 -10.51
C LEU A 120 6.20 16.63 -11.97
N MET A 121 5.28 15.97 -12.67
CA MET A 121 5.50 15.58 -14.06
C MET A 121 5.75 16.82 -14.92
N PHE A 122 4.95 17.87 -14.75
CA PHE A 122 5.13 19.12 -15.47
C PHE A 122 6.52 19.72 -15.25
N ASP A 123 6.97 19.81 -13.99
CA ASP A 123 8.30 20.32 -13.65
C ASP A 123 9.41 19.47 -14.27
N MET A 124 9.29 18.13 -14.21
CA MET A 124 10.27 17.21 -14.80
C MET A 124 10.36 17.29 -16.33
N PHE A 125 9.28 17.67 -17.04
CA PHE A 125 9.27 17.81 -18.50
C PHE A 125 9.68 19.21 -18.99
N GLN A 126 9.83 20.19 -18.09
CA GLN A 126 10.28 21.55 -18.41
C GLN A 126 11.81 21.71 -18.32
N PHE A 127 12.54 20.67 -17.91
CA PHE A 127 14.01 20.60 -17.85
C PHE A 127 14.59 19.61 -18.87
#